data_AF-A0A554JTX8-F1
#
_entry.id   AF-A0A554JTX8-F1
#
_cell.length_a   1.000
_cell.length_b   1.000
_cell.length_c   1.000
_cell.angle_alpha   90.00
_cell.angle_beta   90.00
_cell.angle_gamma   90.00
#
_symmetry.space_group_name_H-M   'P 1'
#
loop_
_entity.id
_entity.type
_entity.pdbx_description
1 polymer ?
#
loop_
_entity_poly.entity_id
_entity_poly.type
_entity_poly.pdbx_seq_one_letter_code
_entity_poly.pdbx_strand_id
1 'polypeptide(L)'
;MPSLSELPSDVNRERFVRVLQSLGFQISKKGGSGSHYKATWPQTRKMVIVQYKLRKDVLYELLKEIKKISGVEWEQIKERL
;
A
#
# COMPACT_ATOMS: atom_id res chain seq x y z
N MET A 1 -13.02 1.65 -5.98
CA MET A 1 -12.21 2.63 -5.20
C MET A 1 -13.13 3.23 -4.16
N PRO A 2 -12.74 3.21 -2.87
CA PRO A 2 -13.53 3.76 -1.78
C PRO A 2 -13.53 5.29 -1.79
N SER A 3 -14.54 5.90 -1.20
CA SER A 3 -14.50 7.32 -0.85
C SER A 3 -13.56 7.58 0.33
N LEU A 4 -13.08 8.83 0.47
CA LEU A 4 -12.21 9.20 1.61
C LEU A 4 -12.88 8.96 2.97
N SER A 5 -14.21 9.09 3.07
CA SER A 5 -14.95 8.81 4.31
C SER A 5 -14.93 7.34 4.70
N GLU A 6 -14.88 6.43 3.73
CA GLU A 6 -14.84 4.98 3.94
C GLU A 6 -13.45 4.45 4.30
N LEU A 7 -12.41 5.26 4.09
CA LEU A 7 -11.05 4.87 4.43
C LEU A 7 -10.78 4.98 5.94
N PRO A 8 -10.07 4.00 6.53
CA PRO A 8 -9.61 4.08 7.91
C PRO A 8 -8.63 5.24 8.11
N SER A 9 -8.72 5.90 9.27
CA SER A 9 -7.93 7.09 9.59
C SER A 9 -6.46 6.78 9.93
N ASP A 10 -6.21 5.61 10.52
CA ASP A 10 -4.91 5.22 11.07
C ASP A 10 -4.57 3.76 10.71
N VAL A 11 -4.22 3.55 9.44
CA VAL A 11 -3.71 2.25 9.01
C VAL A 11 -2.29 2.06 9.52
N ASN A 12 -2.07 0.99 10.29
CA ASN A 12 -0.73 0.59 10.68
C ASN A 12 0.07 0.16 9.44
N ARG A 13 1.18 0.85 9.17
CA ARG A 13 2.03 0.57 8.00
C ARG A 13 2.50 -0.88 7.95
N GLU A 14 2.94 -1.47 9.07
CA GLU A 14 3.43 -2.85 9.07
C GLU A 14 2.33 -3.82 8.67
N ARG A 15 1.10 -3.61 9.17
CA ARG A 15 -0.06 -4.43 8.79
C ARG A 15 -0.36 -4.27 7.30
N PHE A 16 -0.42 -3.04 6.81
CA PHE A 16 -0.66 -2.75 5.39
C PHE A 16 0.37 -3.41 4.48
N VAL A 17 1.65 -3.31 4.85
CA VAL A 17 2.76 -3.87 4.08
C VAL A 17 2.73 -5.41 4.09
N ARG A 18 2.37 -6.04 5.22
CA ARG A 18 2.14 -7.49 5.28
C ARG A 18 0.99 -7.93 4.36
N VAL A 19 -0.08 -7.13 4.30
CA VAL A 19 -1.19 -7.39 3.35
C VAL A 19 -0.67 -7.32 1.93
N LEU A 20 0.08 -6.27 1.55
CA LEU A 20 0.67 -6.18 0.21
C LEU A 20 1.58 -7.36 -0.11
N GLN A 21 2.41 -7.80 0.84
CA GLN A 21 3.24 -9.01 0.67
C GLN A 21 2.38 -10.24 0.38
N SER A 22 1.30 -10.43 1.14
CA SER A 22 0.38 -11.57 0.95
C SER A 22 -0.35 -11.55 -0.40
N LEU A 23 -0.43 -10.38 -1.03
CA LEU A 23 -1.02 -10.16 -2.35
C LEU A 23 0.02 -10.25 -3.49
N GLY A 24 1.29 -10.48 -3.16
CA GLY A 24 2.37 -10.70 -4.14
C GLY A 24 3.34 -9.53 -4.32
N PHE A 25 3.21 -8.43 -3.57
CA PHE A 25 4.19 -7.36 -3.61
C PHE A 25 5.50 -7.75 -2.94
N GLN A 26 6.61 -7.37 -3.57
CA GLN A 26 7.94 -7.47 -2.97
C GLN A 26 8.22 -6.19 -2.17
N ILE A 27 8.47 -6.33 -0.87
CA ILE A 27 8.73 -5.19 -0.01
C ILE A 27 10.23 -5.05 0.25
N SER A 28 10.75 -3.86 -0.04
CA SER A 28 12.09 -3.45 0.36
C SER A 28 12.00 -2.39 1.46
N LYS A 29 12.63 -2.69 2.60
CA LYS A 29 12.85 -1.75 3.69
C LYS A 29 14.18 -0.97 3.54
N LYS A 30 14.99 -1.30 2.52
CA LYS A 30 16.30 -0.69 2.29
C LYS A 30 16.14 0.66 1.58
N GLY A 31 16.79 1.71 2.11
CA GLY A 31 16.94 3.00 1.40
C GLY A 31 16.43 4.26 2.12
N GLY A 32 16.08 4.20 3.41
CA GLY A 32 15.75 5.40 4.18
C GLY A 32 15.88 5.14 5.68
N SER A 33 15.90 6.20 6.49
CA SER A 33 15.98 6.17 7.96
C SER A 33 14.74 5.53 8.65
N GLY A 34 14.09 4.56 8.00
CA GLY A 34 12.83 3.94 8.41
C GLY A 34 11.56 4.70 8.00
N SER A 35 11.69 5.84 7.30
CA SER A 35 10.58 6.74 6.99
C SER A 35 9.61 6.23 5.90
N HIS A 36 10.03 5.30 5.07
CA HIS A 36 9.20 4.74 4.01
C HIS A 36 9.70 3.35 3.59
N TYR A 37 8.79 2.55 3.04
CA TYR A 37 9.08 1.26 2.41
C TYR A 37 8.74 1.30 0.92
N LYS A 38 9.44 0.50 0.13
CA LYS A 38 9.13 0.33 -1.30
C LYS A 38 8.36 -0.97 -1.48
N ALA A 39 7.21 -0.90 -2.14
CA ALA A 39 6.44 -2.07 -2.54
C ALA A 39 6.48 -2.20 -4.07
N THR A 40 7.09 -3.27 -4.56
CA THR A 40 7.31 -3.52 -5.99
C THR A 40 6.38 -4.62 -6.48
N TRP A 41 5.71 -4.38 -7.60
CA TRP A 41 4.94 -5.41 -8.30
C TRP A 41 5.87 -6.17 -9.26
N PRO A 42 6.11 -7.47 -9.06
CA PRO A 42 7.18 -8.19 -9.77
C PRO A 42 6.94 -8.28 -11.29
N GLN A 43 5.69 -8.37 -11.73
CA GLN A 43 5.30 -8.56 -13.13
C GLN A 43 5.61 -7.32 -13.98
N THR A 44 5.38 -6.12 -13.44
CA THR A 44 5.59 -4.85 -14.17
C THR A 44 6.87 -4.13 -13.74
N ARG A 45 7.52 -4.59 -12.67
CA ARG A 45 8.64 -3.93 -11.97
C ARG A 45 8.33 -2.50 -11.51
N LYS A 46 7.06 -2.08 -11.55
CA LYS A 46 6.62 -0.79 -11.02
C LYS A 46 6.60 -0.87 -9.50
N MET A 47 6.89 0.25 -8.86
CA MET A 47 6.94 0.35 -7.40
C MET A 47 6.08 1.50 -6.90
N VAL A 48 5.60 1.36 -5.68
CA VAL A 48 4.94 2.41 -4.90
C VAL A 48 5.69 2.61 -3.58
N ILE A 49 5.66 3.84 -3.07
CA ILE A 49 6.31 4.19 -1.81
C ILE A 49 5.26 4.22 -0.71
N VAL A 50 5.39 3.32 0.26
CA VAL A 50 4.55 3.26 1.45
C VAL A 50 5.18 4.13 2.54
N GLN A 51 4.57 5.29 2.82
CA GLN A 51 5.06 6.21 3.86
C GLN A 51 4.87 5.65 5.27
N TYR A 52 5.63 6.18 6.24
CA TYR A 52 5.50 5.83 7.67
C TYR A 52 4.08 6.05 8.20
N LYS A 53 3.49 7.22 7.93
CA LYS A 53 2.10 7.55 8.29
C LYS A 53 1.20 7.41 7.06
N LEU A 54 0.21 6.54 7.16
CA LEU A 54 -0.82 6.36 6.13
C LEU A 54 -2.09 7.11 6.55
N ARG A 55 -2.05 8.44 6.41
CA ARG A 55 -3.26 9.27 6.51
C ARG A 55 -4.24 8.91 5.40
N LYS A 56 -5.52 9.24 5.56
CA LYS A 56 -6.58 8.91 4.57
C LYS A 56 -6.28 9.37 3.15
N ASP A 57 -5.78 10.61 3.00
CA ASP A 57 -5.39 11.21 1.72
C ASP A 57 -4.24 10.42 1.07
N VAL A 58 -3.22 10.10 1.86
CA VAL A 58 -2.05 9.33 1.39
C VAL A 58 -2.45 7.91 1.03
N LEU A 59 -3.28 7.26 1.86
CA LEU A 59 -3.79 5.91 1.62
C LEU A 59 -4.62 5.87 0.35
N TYR A 60 -5.47 6.87 0.12
CA TYR A 60 -6.30 6.95 -1.09
C TYR A 60 -5.45 6.99 -2.37
N GLU A 61 -4.46 7.90 -2.44
CA GLU A 61 -3.57 7.97 -3.60
C GLU A 61 -2.72 6.70 -3.75
N LEU A 62 -2.25 6.12 -2.64
CA LEU A 62 -1.50 4.87 -2.66
C LEU A 62 -2.33 3.71 -3.21
N LEU A 63 -3.60 3.59 -2.82
CA LEU A 63 -4.51 2.57 -3.33
C LEU A 63 -4.78 2.74 -4.84
N LYS A 64 -4.87 3.99 -5.30
CA LYS A 64 -5.05 4.30 -6.73
C LYS A 64 -3.82 3.88 -7.54
N GLU A 65 -2.62 4.13 -7.02
CA GLU A 65 -1.39 3.65 -7.65
C GLU A 65 -1.29 2.12 -7.64
N ILE A 66 -1.56 1.47 -6.50
CA ILE A 66 -1.56 0.01 -6.36
C ILE A 66 -2.50 -0.62 -7.39
N LYS A 67 -3.75 -0.15 -7.48
CA LYS A 67 -4.71 -0.61 -8.48
C LYS A 67 -4.18 -0.44 -9.89
N LYS A 68 -3.58 0.71 -10.21
CA LYS A 68 -3.01 0.99 -11.53
C LYS A 68 -1.87 0.06 -11.91
N ILE A 69 -1.01 -0.34 -10.96
CA ILE A 69 0.19 -1.13 -11.26
C ILE A 69 -0.01 -2.64 -11.17
N SER A 70 -0.97 -3.09 -10.36
CA SER A 70 -1.17 -4.50 -10.00
C SER A 70 -2.57 -5.02 -10.31
N GLY A 71 -3.55 -4.14 -10.52
CA GLY A 71 -4.97 -4.51 -10.63
C GLY A 71 -5.63 -4.88 -9.30
N VAL A 72 -4.89 -4.84 -8.18
CA VAL A 72 -5.43 -5.14 -6.85
C VAL A 72 -6.44 -4.08 -6.43
N GLU A 73 -7.64 -4.52 -6.06
CA GLU A 73 -8.71 -3.66 -5.57
C GLU A 73 -8.64 -3.45 -4.05
N TRP A 74 -9.26 -2.35 -3.58
CA TRP A 74 -9.29 -2.01 -2.16
C TRP A 74 -9.92 -3.11 -1.31
N GLU A 75 -10.94 -3.78 -1.83
CA GLU A 75 -11.71 -4.82 -1.16
C GLU A 75 -10.80 -5.99 -0.77
N GLN A 76 -9.88 -6.39 -1.66
CA GLN A 76 -8.89 -7.44 -1.41
C GLN A 76 -7.88 -7.06 -0.33
N ILE A 77 -7.59 -5.76 -0.22
CA ILE A 77 -6.68 -5.20 0.78
C ILE A 77 -7.41 -5.11 2.13
N LYS A 78 -8.67 -4.63 2.13
CA LYS A 78 -9.52 -4.44 3.31
C LYS A 78 -9.80 -5.74 4.06
N GLU A 79 -10.02 -6.85 3.36
CA GLU A 79 -10.26 -8.18 3.98
C GLU A 79 -9.12 -8.67 4.87
N ARG A 80 -7.90 -8.19 4.63
CA ARG A 80 -6.68 -8.63 5.32
C ARG A 80 -6.10 -7.56 6.25
N LEU A 81 -6.71 -6.38 6.26
CA LEU A 81 -6.29 -5.19 7.00
C LEU A 81 -6.79 -5.17 8.43
#